data_AF-A0A9Q1MER7-F1
#
_entry.id   AF-A0A9Q1MER7-F1
#
_cell.length_a   1.000
_cell.length_b   1.000
_cell.length_c   1.000
_cell.angle_alpha   90.00
_cell.angle_beta   90.00
_cell.angle_gamma   90.00
#
_symmetry.space_group_name_H-M   'P 1'
#
loop_
_entity.id
_entity.type
_entity.pdbx_description
1 polymer ?
#
loop_
_entity_poly.entity_id
_entity_poly.type
_entity_poly.pdbx_seq_one_letter_code
_entity_poly.pdbx_strand_id
1 'polypeptide(L)'
;MGVLEYIANFCTITTSTNNKKKSMQTVEIKVKMDCDGCERRVKNSVKHMKGVKSVEVIRKQSKVIVNGYVDPNRVLKRIKSTGKRAEFWPYVPYNVVYYPHAPQAYDKRAPAGMVKNVPQAFLGPNATEEKFAQLFSDDNPSACSIM
;
A
#
# COMPACT_ATOMS: atom_id res chain seq x y z
N MET A 1 -14.61 25.13 -44.94
CA MET A 1 -15.07 24.87 -43.57
C MET A 1 -14.74 23.42 -43.19
N GLY A 2 -13.50 23.11 -42.82
CA GLY A 2 -13.14 21.71 -42.56
C GLY A 2 -11.64 21.50 -42.42
N VAL A 3 -11.27 20.47 -41.68
CA VAL A 3 -9.93 20.09 -41.17
C VAL A 3 -9.57 20.68 -39.81
N LEU A 4 -9.69 22.00 -39.57
CA LEU A 4 -9.31 22.59 -38.27
C LEU A 4 -10.18 22.10 -37.09
N GLU A 5 -11.49 21.89 -37.28
CA GLU A 5 -12.37 21.38 -36.22
C GLU A 5 -12.17 19.88 -35.93
N TYR A 6 -11.71 19.10 -36.92
CA TYR A 6 -11.47 17.66 -36.75
C TYR A 6 -10.24 17.39 -35.86
N ILE A 7 -9.21 18.23 -35.98
CA ILE A 7 -7.99 18.14 -35.17
C ILE A 7 -8.27 18.60 -33.72
N ALA A 8 -9.15 19.60 -33.54
CA ALA A 8 -9.57 20.04 -32.21
C ALA A 8 -10.29 18.93 -31.42
N ASN A 9 -11.12 18.12 -32.09
CA ASN A 9 -11.80 16.99 -31.47
C ASN A 9 -10.85 15.84 -31.05
N PHE A 10 -9.75 15.62 -31.76
CA PHE A 10 -8.73 14.65 -31.32
C PHE A 10 -7.96 15.15 -30.09
N CYS A 11 -7.78 16.46 -29.96
CA CYS A 11 -7.12 17.07 -28.81
C CYS A 11 -8.02 17.09 -27.55
N THR A 12 -9.34 17.22 -27.71
CA THR A 12 -10.28 17.13 -26.56
C THR A 12 -10.46 15.69 -26.05
N ILE A 13 -10.36 14.68 -26.92
CA ILE A 13 -10.46 13.26 -26.52
C ILE A 13 -9.23 12.81 -25.68
N THR A 14 -8.04 13.38 -25.92
CA THR A 14 -6.81 13.01 -25.19
C THR A 14 -6.60 13.78 -23.88
N THR A 15 -7.34 14.86 -23.64
CA THR A 15 -7.20 15.73 -22.46
C THR A 15 -8.13 15.40 -21.31
N SER A 16 -8.93 14.32 -21.42
CA SER A 16 -9.71 13.78 -20.29
C SER A 16 -8.79 13.08 -19.27
N THR A 17 -7.94 13.86 -18.61
CA THR A 17 -7.36 13.45 -17.33
C THR A 17 -8.51 13.38 -16.35
N ASN A 18 -9.05 12.18 -16.17
CA ASN A 18 -9.92 11.81 -15.06
C ASN A 18 -9.30 12.31 -13.74
N ASN A 19 -9.69 13.51 -13.31
CA ASN A 19 -9.30 14.11 -12.04
C ASN A 19 -10.09 13.41 -10.92
N LYS A 20 -9.82 12.12 -10.73
CA LYS A 20 -10.29 11.38 -9.56
C LYS A 20 -9.62 12.02 -8.35
N LYS A 21 -10.40 12.75 -7.55
CA LYS A 21 -9.96 13.30 -6.26
C LYS A 21 -9.47 12.13 -5.41
N LYS A 22 -8.19 12.14 -5.04
CA LYS A 22 -7.58 11.09 -4.22
C LYS A 22 -7.94 11.34 -2.77
N SER A 23 -8.15 10.27 -2.00
CA SER A 23 -8.29 10.38 -0.54
C SER A 23 -6.96 10.79 0.08
N MET A 24 -7.02 11.40 1.26
CA MET A 24 -5.81 11.66 2.03
C MET A 24 -5.26 10.31 2.51
N GLN A 25 -4.00 10.03 2.21
CA GLN A 25 -3.34 8.78 2.57
C GLN A 25 -2.01 9.06 3.28
N THR A 26 -1.71 8.20 4.24
CA THR A 26 -0.42 8.12 4.92
C THR A 26 0.31 6.91 4.35
N VAL A 27 1.38 7.15 3.61
CA VAL A 27 2.16 6.10 2.94
C VAL A 27 3.49 5.95 3.63
N GLU A 28 3.75 4.74 4.13
CA GLU A 28 4.99 4.39 4.79
C GLU A 28 5.88 3.54 3.87
N ILE A 29 7.12 3.96 3.67
CA ILE A 29 8.06 3.32 2.75
C ILE A 29 9.38 3.08 3.47
N LYS A 30 9.88 1.85 3.36
CA LYS A 30 11.22 1.46 3.79
C LYS A 30 12.22 1.81 2.69
N VAL A 31 13.23 2.61 3.03
CA VAL A 31 14.25 3.09 2.08
C VAL A 31 15.62 2.99 2.72
N LYS A 32 16.56 2.29 2.06
CA LYS A 32 17.94 2.22 2.55
C LYS A 32 18.62 3.59 2.43
N MET A 33 19.00 4.18 3.57
CA MET A 33 19.69 5.47 3.64
C MET A 33 20.94 5.35 4.51
N ASP A 34 22.09 5.69 3.92
CA ASP A 34 23.39 5.52 4.58
C ASP A 34 24.00 6.87 5.04
N CYS A 35 23.60 8.00 4.43
CA CYS A 35 24.15 9.33 4.72
C CYS A 35 23.10 10.45 4.65
N ASP A 36 23.44 11.63 5.20
CA ASP A 36 22.62 12.85 5.17
C ASP A 36 22.26 13.31 3.75
N GLY A 37 23.18 13.11 2.80
CA GLY A 37 22.92 13.42 1.39
C GLY A 37 21.78 12.56 0.81
N CYS A 38 21.69 11.29 1.22
CA CYS A 38 20.61 10.41 0.78
C CYS A 38 19.26 10.85 1.33
N GLU A 39 19.21 11.20 2.61
CA GLU A 39 18.01 11.74 3.24
C GLU A 39 17.51 12.99 2.51
N ARG A 40 18.39 13.96 2.28
CA ARG A 40 18.05 15.20 1.57
C ARG A 40 17.53 14.93 0.16
N ARG A 41 18.17 14.02 -0.59
CA ARG A 41 17.73 13.64 -1.94
C ARG A 41 16.34 13.01 -1.93
N VAL A 42 16.08 12.05 -1.04
CA VAL A 42 14.76 11.40 -0.94
C VAL A 42 13.70 12.41 -0.50
N LYS A 43 13.96 13.18 0.56
CA LYS A 43 13.05 14.22 1.06
C LYS A 43 12.70 15.23 -0.02
N ASN A 44 13.69 15.75 -0.74
CA ASN A 44 13.45 16.69 -1.85
C ASN A 44 12.68 16.04 -3.00
N SER A 45 12.99 14.80 -3.39
CA SER A 45 12.27 14.11 -4.47
C SER A 45 10.78 13.95 -4.19
N VAL A 46 10.41 13.67 -2.94
CA VAL A 46 9.03 13.46 -2.52
C VAL A 46 8.32 14.79 -2.27
N LYS A 47 9.00 15.78 -1.69
CA LYS A 47 8.43 17.11 -1.41
C LYS A 47 7.89 17.81 -2.66
N HIS A 48 8.55 17.64 -3.81
CA HIS A 48 8.12 18.25 -5.08
C HIS A 48 7.03 17.44 -5.82
N MET A 49 6.47 16.39 -5.21
CA MET A 49 5.36 15.65 -5.81
C MET A 49 4.03 16.40 -5.66
N LYS A 50 3.24 16.39 -6.73
CA LYS A 50 1.86 16.92 -6.70
C LYS A 50 1.01 16.12 -5.71
N GLY A 51 0.39 16.82 -4.75
CA GLY A 51 -0.54 16.26 -3.76
C GLY A 51 0.08 15.93 -2.40
N VAL A 52 1.39 16.07 -2.22
CA VAL A 52 2.06 15.83 -0.92
C VAL A 52 1.82 17.03 0.02
N LYS A 53 1.44 16.76 1.27
CA LYS A 53 1.29 17.76 2.34
C LYS A 53 2.52 17.80 3.25
N SER A 54 2.91 16.66 3.80
CA SER A 54 4.07 16.55 4.69
C SER A 54 4.90 15.31 4.37
N VAL A 55 6.21 15.41 4.64
CA VAL A 55 7.18 14.33 4.47
C VAL A 55 8.06 14.27 5.70
N GLU A 56 8.02 13.14 6.38
CA GLU A 56 8.84 12.85 7.56
C GLU A 56 9.80 11.71 7.23
N VAL A 57 11.05 11.85 7.65
CA VAL A 57 12.10 10.87 7.37
C VAL A 57 12.76 10.46 8.67
N ILE A 58 12.71 9.17 8.98
CA ILE A 58 13.26 8.58 10.20
C ILE A 58 14.46 7.72 9.80
N ARG A 59 15.67 8.28 9.90
CA ARG A 59 16.93 7.59 9.53
C ARG A 59 17.16 6.31 10.32
N LYS A 60 16.90 6.34 11.63
CA LYS A 60 17.13 5.19 12.54
C LYS A 60 16.40 3.93 12.08
N GLN A 61 15.22 4.08 11.47
CA GLN A 61 14.40 2.99 10.98
C GLN A 61 14.45 2.83 9.46
N SER A 62 15.20 3.69 8.76
CA SER A 62 15.18 3.75 7.29
C SER A 62 13.75 3.87 6.75
N LYS A 63 12.92 4.69 7.42
CA LYS A 63 11.49 4.84 7.17
C LYS A 63 11.17 6.24 6.67
N VAL A 64 10.34 6.33 5.63
CA VAL A 64 9.82 7.57 5.07
C VAL A 64 8.30 7.54 5.20
N ILE A 65 7.74 8.58 5.81
CA ILE A 65 6.30 8.74 6.01
C ILE A 65 5.86 9.92 5.13
N VAL A 66 4.90 9.68 4.25
CA VAL A 66 4.39 10.65 3.30
C VAL A 66 2.89 10.82 3.53
N ASN A 67 2.46 12.02 3.89
CA ASN A 67 1.05 12.34 4.05
C ASN A 67 0.60 13.23 2.89
N GLY A 68 -0.48 12.84 2.21
CA GLY A 68 -1.00 13.64 1.11
C GLY A 68 -2.10 12.95 0.30
N TYR A 69 -2.57 13.64 -0.73
CA TYR A 69 -3.52 13.13 -1.72
C TYR A 69 -2.75 12.48 -2.87
N VAL A 70 -2.05 11.37 -2.57
CA VAL A 70 -1.12 10.73 -3.50
C VAL A 70 -1.35 9.23 -3.56
N ASP A 71 -1.04 8.63 -4.71
CA ASP A 71 -1.09 7.17 -4.86
C ASP A 71 0.20 6.55 -4.29
N PRO A 72 0.11 5.49 -3.46
CA PRO A 72 1.26 4.88 -2.81
C PRO A 72 2.25 4.33 -3.84
N ASN A 73 1.75 3.75 -4.93
CA ASN A 73 2.56 3.25 -6.03
C ASN A 73 3.37 4.34 -6.73
N ARG A 74 2.83 5.57 -6.83
CA ARG A 74 3.55 6.70 -7.44
C ARG A 74 4.66 7.20 -6.53
N VAL A 75 4.42 7.25 -5.23
CA VAL A 75 5.45 7.61 -4.24
C VAL A 75 6.60 6.60 -4.29
N LEU A 76 6.28 5.30 -4.28
CA LEU A 76 7.28 4.23 -4.36
C LEU A 76 8.12 4.31 -5.65
N LYS A 77 7.48 4.52 -6.81
CA LYS A 77 8.19 4.74 -8.10
C LYS A 77 9.11 5.95 -8.04
N ARG A 78 8.67 7.06 -7.44
CA ARG A 78 9.47 8.29 -7.32
C ARG A 78 10.68 8.08 -6.43
N ILE A 79 10.55 7.39 -5.30
CA ILE A 79 11.70 7.09 -4.45
C ILE A 79 12.69 6.16 -5.16
N LYS A 80 12.19 5.15 -5.89
CA LYS A 80 13.03 4.27 -6.72
C LYS A 80 13.80 5.04 -7.79
N SER A 81 13.22 6.10 -8.36
CA SER A 81 13.90 6.95 -9.36
C SER A 81 15.12 7.69 -8.81
N THR A 82 15.23 7.85 -7.49
CA THR A 82 16.42 8.42 -6.82
C THR A 82 17.61 7.45 -6.82
N GLY A 83 17.43 6.21 -7.31
CA GLY A 83 18.46 5.16 -7.31
C GLY A 83 18.57 4.39 -5.99
N LYS A 84 17.57 4.51 -5.12
CA LYS A 84 17.53 3.81 -3.82
C LYS A 84 16.55 2.64 -3.87
N ARG A 85 16.91 1.55 -3.17
CA ARG A 85 16.01 0.42 -2.95
C ARG A 85 14.91 0.85 -1.99
N ALA A 86 13.67 0.77 -2.45
CA ALA A 86 12.49 1.18 -1.72
C ALA A 86 11.38 0.13 -1.83
N GLU A 87 10.81 -0.21 -0.68
CA GLU A 87 9.73 -1.18 -0.50
C GLU A 87 8.68 -0.57 0.43
N PHE A 88 7.43 -1.02 0.36
CA PHE A 88 6.43 -0.59 1.33
C PHE A 88 6.82 -1.03 2.73
N TRP A 89 6.46 -0.23 3.74
CA TRP A 89 6.69 -0.63 5.11
C TRP A 89 5.88 -1.91 5.40
N PRO A 90 6.52 -2.98 5.91
CA PRO A 90 5.86 -4.28 6.00
C PRO A 90 4.91 -4.38 7.19
N TYR A 91 4.91 -3.44 8.12
CA TYR A 91 4.07 -3.52 9.32
C TYR A 91 2.90 -2.55 9.23
N VAL A 92 1.72 -3.04 9.57
CA VAL A 92 0.46 -2.28 9.60
C VAL A 92 -0.20 -2.44 10.97
N PRO A 93 -1.01 -1.47 11.41
CA PRO A 93 -1.67 -1.58 12.71
C PRO A 93 -2.67 -2.75 12.71
N TYR A 94 -2.86 -3.34 13.89
CA TYR A 94 -3.67 -4.54 14.07
C TYR A 94 -5.09 -4.43 13.50
N ASN A 95 -5.71 -3.26 13.63
CA ASN A 95 -7.09 -2.98 13.24
C ASN A 95 -7.35 -2.90 11.73
N VAL A 96 -6.32 -2.79 10.89
CA VAL A 96 -6.51 -2.74 9.42
C VAL A 96 -6.40 -4.12 8.77
N VAL A 97 -6.01 -5.14 9.53
CA VAL A 97 -5.88 -6.52 9.05
C VAL A 97 -7.09 -7.31 9.51
N TYR A 98 -7.72 -8.05 8.58
CA TYR A 98 -8.91 -8.84 8.88
C TYR A 98 -8.61 -10.04 9.80
N TYR A 99 -7.51 -10.76 9.54
CA TYR A 99 -7.04 -11.89 10.34
C TYR A 99 -5.63 -11.63 10.91
N PRO A 100 -5.51 -10.77 11.93
CA PRO A 100 -4.22 -10.38 12.48
C PRO A 100 -3.55 -11.49 13.31
N HIS A 101 -4.31 -12.49 13.78
CA HIS A 101 -3.81 -13.64 14.53
C HIS A 101 -3.28 -14.79 13.65
N ALA A 102 -3.36 -14.68 12.32
CA ALA A 102 -2.86 -15.72 11.44
C ALA A 102 -1.36 -15.97 11.67
N PRO A 103 -0.88 -17.22 11.63
CA PRO A 103 0.52 -17.56 11.95
C PRO A 103 1.53 -16.85 11.03
N GLN A 104 1.13 -16.43 9.83
CA GLN A 104 1.96 -15.70 8.88
C GLN A 104 2.02 -14.18 9.13
N ALA A 105 1.05 -13.63 9.89
CA ALA A 105 0.94 -12.21 10.19
C ALA A 105 1.74 -11.81 11.45
N TYR A 106 1.89 -12.73 12.39
CA TYR A 106 2.65 -12.51 13.62
C TYR A 106 4.17 -12.60 13.37
N ASP A 107 4.89 -11.53 13.68
CA ASP A 107 6.35 -11.47 13.59
C ASP A 107 6.92 -10.98 14.93
N LYS A 108 7.84 -11.74 15.52
CA LYS A 108 8.49 -11.40 16.81
C LYS A 108 9.30 -10.11 16.76
N ARG A 109 9.61 -9.62 15.55
CA ARG A 109 10.34 -8.37 15.31
C ARG A 109 9.42 -7.14 15.24
N ALA A 110 8.11 -7.35 15.15
CA ALA A 110 7.16 -6.25 15.10
C ALA A 110 7.03 -5.59 16.48
N PRO A 111 6.95 -4.25 16.55
CA PRO A 111 6.60 -3.57 17.79
C PRO A 111 5.17 -3.91 18.23
N ALA A 112 4.89 -3.76 19.53
CA ALA A 112 3.57 -4.04 20.09
C ALA A 112 2.46 -3.28 19.35
N GLY A 113 1.39 -3.99 18.97
CA GLY A 113 0.23 -3.43 18.24
C GLY A 113 0.39 -3.36 16.71
N MET A 114 1.51 -3.82 16.15
CA MET A 114 1.71 -3.94 14.70
C MET A 114 1.83 -5.39 14.26
N VAL A 115 1.28 -5.70 13.08
CA VAL A 115 1.35 -7.02 12.43
C VAL A 115 1.94 -6.88 11.03
N LYS A 116 2.48 -7.96 10.48
CA LYS A 116 3.01 -7.97 9.12
C LYS A 116 1.86 -7.86 8.12
N ASN A 117 1.99 -6.96 7.15
CA ASN A 117 1.08 -6.76 6.04
C ASN A 117 1.24 -7.92 5.05
N VAL A 118 0.49 -8.99 5.29
CA VAL A 118 0.38 -10.13 4.37
C VAL A 118 -0.87 -9.90 3.52
N PRO A 119 -0.75 -9.81 2.19
CA PRO A 119 -1.90 -9.66 1.30
C PRO A 119 -2.74 -10.93 1.41
N GLN A 120 -3.78 -10.85 2.24
CA GLN A 120 -4.60 -11.98 2.66
C GLN A 120 -3.74 -13.15 3.17
N ALA A 121 -3.66 -13.29 4.49
CA ALA A 121 -3.63 -14.62 5.05
C ALA A 121 -4.96 -15.31 4.68
N PHE A 122 -5.10 -15.68 3.40
CA PHE A 122 -5.95 -16.80 3.05
C PHE A 122 -5.32 -17.94 3.81
N LEU A 123 -6.08 -18.48 4.75
CA LEU A 123 -5.90 -19.86 5.12
C LEU A 123 -5.77 -20.60 3.78
N GLY A 124 -4.60 -21.22 3.55
CA GLY A 124 -4.56 -22.19 2.46
C GLY A 124 -5.73 -23.15 2.69
N PRO A 125 -6.35 -23.71 1.65
CA PRO A 125 -7.60 -24.50 1.75
C PRO A 125 -7.55 -25.71 2.72
N ASN A 126 -6.41 -25.93 3.36
CA ASN A 126 -6.11 -26.97 4.34
C ASN A 126 -6.02 -26.45 5.79
N ALA A 127 -6.31 -25.18 6.08
CA ALA A 127 -6.21 -24.70 7.45
C ALA A 127 -7.38 -25.23 8.29
N THR A 128 -7.07 -25.76 9.46
CA THR A 128 -8.02 -26.41 10.37
C THR A 128 -9.22 -25.53 10.72
N GLU A 129 -9.01 -24.21 10.85
CA GLU A 129 -10.07 -23.25 11.19
C GLU A 129 -11.15 -23.11 10.10
N GLU A 130 -10.78 -23.14 8.82
CA GLU A 130 -11.74 -23.14 7.70
C GLU A 130 -12.52 -24.46 7.66
N LYS A 131 -11.86 -25.59 7.96
CA LYS A 131 -12.53 -26.89 8.08
C LYS A 131 -13.56 -26.88 9.21
N PHE A 132 -13.25 -26.25 10.35
CA PHE A 132 -14.22 -26.05 11.43
C PHE A 132 -15.36 -25.11 11.02
N ALA A 133 -15.08 -23.99 10.35
CA ALA A 133 -16.12 -23.08 9.86
C ALA A 133 -17.03 -23.73 8.79
N GLN A 134 -16.47 -24.62 7.97
CA GLN A 134 -17.21 -25.38 6.95
C GLN A 134 -18.06 -26.50 7.55
N LEU A 135 -17.75 -27.02 8.74
CA LEU A 135 -18.58 -28.01 9.45
C LEU A 135 -19.90 -27.42 9.98
N PHE A 136 -20.02 -26.09 10.07
CA PHE A 136 -21.23 -25.41 10.54
C PHE A 136 -21.86 -24.51 9.46
N SER A 137 -21.41 -24.60 8.20
CA SER A 137 -21.98 -23.81 7.10
C SER A 137 -23.30 -24.41 6.62
N ASP A 138 -24.40 -23.66 6.84
CA ASP A 138 -25.76 -24.02 6.43
C ASP A 138 -25.91 -24.17 4.89
N ASP A 139 -25.09 -23.43 4.13
CA ASP A 139 -25.05 -23.51 2.66
C ASP A 139 -24.36 -24.76 2.10
N ASN A 140 -23.67 -25.54 2.94
CA ASN A 140 -23.02 -26.77 2.51
C ASN A 140 -23.84 -27.99 2.98
N PRO A 141 -24.53 -28.70 2.08
CA PRO A 141 -25.34 -29.87 2.43
C PRO A 141 -24.52 -31.04 2.99
N SER A 142 -23.19 -30.99 2.92
CA SER A 142 -22.27 -31.97 3.50
C SER A 142 -21.64 -31.53 4.83
N ALA A 143 -21.94 -30.32 5.32
CA ALA A 143 -21.36 -29.78 6.56
C ALA A 143 -21.95 -30.37 7.84
N CYS A 144 -23.23 -30.78 7.82
CA CYS A 144 -23.96 -31.27 9.00
C CYS A 144 -23.54 -32.70 9.37
N SER A 145 -22.31 -32.85 9.88
CA SER A 145 -21.67 -34.14 10.19
C SER A 145 -21.30 -34.29 11.67
N ILE A 146 -21.69 -33.35 12.53
CA ILE A 146 -21.53 -33.45 13.98
C ILE A 146 -22.91 -33.71 14.59
N MET A 147 -23.18 -34.98 14.93
CA MET A 147 -24.18 -35.39 15.92
C MET A 147 -23.48 -35.66 17.25
#